data_AF-A0A259PEX5-F1
#
_entry.id   AF-A0A259PEX5-F1
#
_cell.length_a   1.000
_cell.length_b   1.000
_cell.length_c   1.000
_cell.angle_alpha   90.00
_cell.angle_beta   90.00
_cell.angle_gamma   90.00
#
_symmetry.space_group_name_H-M   'P 1'
#
loop_
_entity.id
_entity.type
_entity.pdbx_description
1 polymer ?
#
loop_
_entity_poly.entity_id
_entity_poly.type
_entity_poly.pdbx_seq_one_letter_code
_entity_poly.pdbx_strand_id
1 'polypeptide(L)'
;SAQESRLAGTRPRAEAHVGFYLVDKGLPALERHIVKPRTPAKALQSLIDRTPLQIYLGLVVLLTALLARPLLLAAPRGPIQDWAWLLVAIPVVLVTSQLAISLVNWLATIVVAPNMLPRMDYSGGLPEEVRTLVVIPSMFSGPQDIEDLVDALEVRFLANRDPYLHFALLTDFPDAQTETLEQDASLLLLARRRIDALNAAYPDADPHTDRFFLFHRPRRWNPVDKLWMGHERKRGKLAQGIDTAGVVGGLVGEIGEFDEPESVETARAEATRETGAEQGITGRGA
;
A
#
# COMPACT_ATOMS: atom_id res chain seq x y z
N SER A 1 -22.13 -38.69 -8.74
CA SER A 1 -22.83 -37.40 -8.84
C SER A 1 -21.92 -36.34 -9.50
N ALA A 2 -21.54 -36.58 -10.75
CA ALA A 2 -20.55 -35.80 -11.49
C ALA A 2 -21.08 -34.44 -12.03
N GLN A 3 -22.21 -33.95 -11.49
CA GLN A 3 -22.87 -32.71 -11.89
C GLN A 3 -22.60 -31.53 -10.95
N GLU A 4 -22.09 -31.76 -9.72
CA GLU A 4 -21.76 -30.66 -8.78
C GLU A 4 -20.38 -30.03 -9.05
N SER A 5 -19.47 -30.72 -9.75
CA SER A 5 -18.12 -30.22 -10.01
C SER A 5 -18.02 -29.20 -11.17
N ARG A 6 -19.09 -28.98 -11.95
CA ARG A 6 -19.09 -28.06 -13.11
C ARG A 6 -19.65 -26.66 -12.83
N LEU A 7 -20.11 -26.38 -11.61
CA LEU A 7 -20.60 -25.04 -11.20
C LEU A 7 -19.56 -24.20 -10.43
N ALA A 8 -18.34 -24.70 -10.28
CA ALA A 8 -17.23 -23.96 -9.63
C ALA A 8 -16.56 -22.92 -10.56
N GLY A 9 -17.16 -22.61 -11.70
CA GLY A 9 -16.56 -21.78 -12.77
C GLY A 9 -16.78 -20.27 -12.67
N THR A 10 -17.60 -19.76 -11.75
CA THR A 10 -17.87 -18.31 -11.64
C THR A 10 -18.21 -17.90 -10.23
N ARG A 11 -17.33 -18.18 -9.26
CA ARG A 11 -17.31 -17.38 -8.02
C ARG A 11 -16.28 -16.28 -8.21
N PRO A 12 -16.59 -15.00 -7.91
CA PRO A 12 -15.61 -13.94 -7.95
C PRO A 12 -14.38 -14.38 -7.15
N ARG A 13 -13.16 -14.23 -7.69
CA ARG A 13 -11.90 -14.72 -7.11
C ARG A 13 -11.76 -14.42 -5.60
N ALA A 14 -12.38 -13.33 -5.13
CA ALA A 14 -12.48 -12.95 -3.72
C ALA A 14 -13.19 -14.00 -2.83
N GLU A 15 -14.28 -14.62 -3.27
CA GLU A 15 -15.05 -15.61 -2.50
C GLU A 15 -14.33 -16.97 -2.35
N ALA A 16 -13.27 -17.21 -3.13
CA ALA A 16 -12.44 -18.41 -2.98
C ALA A 16 -11.34 -18.25 -1.91
N HIS A 17 -11.03 -17.03 -1.49
CA HIS A 17 -10.01 -16.77 -0.48
C HIS A 17 -10.58 -16.92 0.92
N VAL A 18 -9.91 -17.70 1.78
CA VAL A 18 -10.30 -17.90 3.19
C VAL A 18 -10.42 -16.58 3.95
N GLY A 19 -9.57 -15.59 3.62
CA GLY A 19 -9.64 -14.23 4.18
C GLY A 19 -10.99 -13.54 3.96
N PHE A 20 -11.71 -13.84 2.87
CA PHE A 20 -13.02 -13.25 2.62
C PHE A 20 -14.06 -13.63 3.68
N TYR A 21 -13.98 -14.86 4.20
CA TYR A 21 -14.89 -15.35 5.24
C TYR A 21 -14.39 -15.09 6.66
N LEU A 22 -13.09 -14.83 6.84
CA LEU A 22 -12.51 -14.54 8.16
C LEU A 22 -12.54 -13.05 8.54
N VAL A 23 -12.39 -12.14 7.58
CA VAL A 23 -12.23 -10.70 7.87
C VAL A 23 -13.00 -9.75 6.95
N ASP A 24 -13.60 -10.23 5.86
CA ASP A 24 -14.27 -9.39 4.86
C ASP A 24 -15.80 -9.66 4.81
N LYS A 25 -16.46 -9.27 3.72
CA LYS A 25 -17.91 -9.37 3.47
C LYS A 25 -18.50 -10.78 3.60
N GLY A 26 -17.68 -11.83 3.62
CA GLY A 26 -18.10 -13.21 3.87
C GLY A 26 -18.32 -13.53 5.34
N LEU A 27 -17.76 -12.73 6.26
CA LEU A 27 -17.84 -12.96 7.71
C LEU A 27 -19.28 -13.04 8.24
N PRO A 28 -20.23 -12.18 7.84
CA PRO A 28 -21.62 -12.30 8.29
C PRO A 28 -22.33 -13.55 7.77
N ALA A 29 -21.84 -14.16 6.68
CA ALA A 29 -22.34 -15.45 6.20
C ALA A 29 -21.75 -16.58 7.07
N LEU A 30 -20.45 -16.52 7.38
CA LEU A 30 -19.79 -17.47 8.28
C LEU A 30 -20.40 -17.44 9.69
N GLU A 31 -20.56 -16.26 10.29
CA GLU A 31 -21.16 -16.08 11.62
C GLU A 31 -22.57 -16.69 11.71
N ARG A 32 -23.38 -16.60 10.66
CA ARG A 32 -24.74 -17.19 10.65
C ARG A 32 -24.74 -18.71 10.72
N HIS A 33 -23.68 -19.36 10.25
CA HIS A 33 -23.55 -20.81 10.28
C HIS A 33 -22.92 -21.31 11.59
N ILE A 34 -22.23 -20.44 12.34
CA ILE A 34 -21.48 -20.82 13.55
C ILE A 34 -22.14 -20.31 14.85
N VAL A 35 -22.83 -19.16 14.87
CA VAL A 35 -23.32 -18.52 16.10
C VAL A 35 -24.75 -17.92 15.95
N LYS A 36 -25.62 -18.10 16.96
CA LYS A 36 -26.88 -17.34 17.14
C LYS A 36 -27.11 -17.00 18.63
N PRO A 37 -27.74 -15.85 19.00
CA PRO A 37 -28.32 -14.78 18.17
C PRO A 37 -27.72 -13.37 18.39
N ARG A 38 -28.12 -12.49 17.47
CA ARG A 38 -27.72 -11.09 17.25
C ARG A 38 -27.97 -10.17 18.46
N THR A 39 -26.94 -9.47 18.89
CA THR A 39 -27.10 -8.24 19.67
C THR A 39 -27.64 -7.12 18.77
N PRO A 40 -28.50 -6.22 19.30
CA PRO A 40 -29.03 -5.08 18.54
C PRO A 40 -27.91 -4.17 17.98
N ALA A 41 -26.76 -4.12 18.66
CA ALA A 41 -25.55 -3.43 18.20
C ALA A 41 -25.04 -3.98 16.85
N LYS A 42 -24.99 -5.31 16.66
CA LYS A 42 -24.57 -5.92 15.40
C LYS A 42 -25.57 -5.68 14.25
N ALA A 43 -26.86 -5.54 14.57
CA ALA A 43 -27.87 -5.19 13.57
C ALA A 43 -27.73 -3.74 13.07
N LEU A 44 -27.45 -2.80 13.99
CA LEU A 44 -27.16 -1.42 13.65
C LEU A 44 -25.87 -1.29 12.83
N GLN A 45 -24.82 -2.02 13.22
CA GLN A 45 -23.54 -2.04 12.50
C GLN A 45 -23.71 -2.57 11.07
N SER A 46 -24.46 -3.66 10.89
CA SER A 46 -24.80 -4.17 9.55
C SER A 46 -25.59 -3.20 8.68
N LEU A 47 -26.33 -2.25 9.26
CA LEU A 47 -27.02 -1.20 8.50
C LEU A 47 -26.04 -0.11 8.07
N ILE A 48 -25.14 0.29 8.97
CA ILE A 48 -24.05 1.26 8.71
C ILE A 48 -23.14 0.75 7.57
N ASP A 49 -22.78 -0.53 7.59
CA ASP A 49 -21.87 -1.12 6.59
C ASP A 49 -22.49 -1.21 5.19
N ARG A 50 -23.82 -1.25 5.09
CA ARG A 50 -24.52 -1.40 3.80
C ARG A 50 -24.70 -0.09 3.06
N THR A 51 -24.90 1.00 3.78
CA THR A 51 -25.19 2.31 3.18
C THR A 51 -24.47 3.47 3.90
N PRO A 52 -23.13 3.40 4.07
CA PRO A 52 -22.39 4.37 4.87
C PRO A 52 -22.53 5.80 4.34
N LEU A 53 -22.53 5.97 3.02
CA LEU A 53 -22.66 7.28 2.38
C LEU A 53 -24.04 7.92 2.63
N GLN A 54 -25.12 7.14 2.55
CA GLN A 54 -26.47 7.66 2.74
C GLN A 54 -26.71 8.06 4.19
N ILE A 55 -26.22 7.27 5.13
CA ILE A 55 -26.32 7.57 6.57
C ILE A 55 -25.49 8.81 6.91
N TYR A 56 -24.26 8.89 6.39
CA TYR A 56 -23.39 10.06 6.57
C TYR A 56 -24.05 11.34 6.04
N LEU A 57 -24.49 11.32 4.78
CA LEU A 57 -25.10 12.49 4.15
C LEU A 57 -26.42 12.88 4.85
N GLY A 58 -27.24 11.89 5.22
CA GLY A 58 -28.48 12.10 5.96
C GLY A 58 -28.24 12.77 7.32
N LEU A 59 -27.23 12.32 8.07
CA LEU A 59 -26.88 12.90 9.36
C LEU A 59 -26.33 14.33 9.22
N VAL A 60 -25.49 14.60 8.22
CA VAL A 60 -24.99 15.94 7.93
C VAL A 60 -26.14 16.89 7.58
N VAL A 61 -27.05 16.49 6.70
CA VAL A 61 -28.22 17.31 6.32
C VAL A 61 -29.13 17.56 7.53
N LEU A 62 -29.41 16.52 8.33
CA LEU A 62 -30.24 16.63 9.52
C LEU A 62 -29.64 17.60 10.55
N LEU A 63 -28.35 17.46 10.85
CA LEU A 63 -27.65 18.34 11.80
C LEU A 63 -27.54 19.76 11.27
N THR A 64 -27.26 19.94 9.97
CA THR A 64 -27.21 21.26 9.34
C THR A 64 -28.57 21.95 9.45
N ALA A 65 -29.67 21.24 9.16
CA ALA A 65 -31.02 21.78 9.30
C ALA A 65 -31.36 22.11 10.77
N LEU A 66 -30.98 21.24 11.71
CA LEU A 66 -31.22 21.44 13.15
C LEU A 66 -30.47 22.67 13.70
N LEU A 67 -29.24 22.89 13.23
CA LEU A 67 -28.40 24.02 13.61
C LEU A 67 -28.82 25.32 12.88
N ALA A 68 -29.18 25.25 11.60
CA ALA A 68 -29.57 26.42 10.81
C ALA A 68 -30.94 26.98 11.22
N ARG A 69 -31.90 26.10 11.55
CA ARG A 69 -33.29 26.50 11.86
C ARG A 69 -33.41 27.56 12.96
N PRO A 70 -32.83 27.41 14.17
CA PRO A 70 -32.92 28.44 15.21
C PRO A 70 -32.24 29.74 14.81
N LEU A 71 -31.11 29.69 14.09
CA LEU A 71 -30.40 30.88 13.60
C LEU A 71 -31.27 31.68 12.63
N LEU A 72 -31.98 30.99 11.73
CA LEU A 72 -32.89 31.62 10.76
C LEU A 72 -34.18 32.15 11.43
N LEU A 73 -34.66 31.49 12.48
CA LEU A 73 -35.85 31.95 13.23
C LEU A 73 -35.56 33.13 14.16
N ALA A 74 -34.33 33.25 14.68
CA ALA A 74 -33.88 34.35 15.52
C ALA A 74 -33.56 35.63 14.71
N ALA A 75 -33.42 35.52 13.39
CA ALA A 75 -33.19 36.66 12.53
C ALA A 75 -34.39 37.64 12.59
N PRO A 76 -34.15 38.95 12.77
CA PRO A 76 -35.22 39.94 12.85
C PRO A 76 -36.09 39.93 11.59
N ARG A 77 -37.41 39.76 11.75
CA ARG A 77 -38.37 39.91 10.66
C ARG A 77 -38.69 41.39 10.46
N GLY A 78 -37.72 42.13 9.95
CA GLY A 78 -37.93 43.50 9.47
C GLY A 78 -38.70 43.53 8.13
N PRO A 79 -38.99 44.71 7.58
CA PRO A 79 -39.58 44.89 6.24
C PRO A 79 -38.54 44.61 5.13
N ILE A 80 -37.95 43.42 5.18
CA ILE A 80 -36.87 42.98 4.29
C ILE A 80 -37.54 42.28 3.09
N GLN A 81 -37.11 42.60 1.86
CA GLN A 81 -37.59 41.92 0.65
C GLN A 81 -37.23 40.41 0.69
N ASP A 82 -38.11 39.57 0.15
CA ASP A 82 -37.99 38.10 0.21
C ASP A 82 -36.65 37.56 -0.32
N TRP A 83 -36.02 38.23 -1.29
CA TRP A 83 -34.71 37.82 -1.82
C TRP A 83 -33.55 38.06 -0.85
N ALA A 84 -33.65 39.03 0.06
CA ALA A 84 -32.59 39.31 1.02
C ALA A 84 -32.54 38.25 2.14
N TRP A 85 -33.59 37.43 2.30
CA TRP A 85 -33.52 36.21 3.11
C TRP A 85 -32.58 35.15 2.53
N LEU A 86 -32.43 35.08 1.20
CA LEU A 86 -31.46 34.19 0.56
C LEU A 86 -30.02 34.59 0.91
N LEU A 87 -29.74 35.91 0.97
CA LEU A 87 -28.42 36.42 1.35
C LEU A 87 -28.04 36.10 2.80
N VAL A 88 -29.02 35.94 3.69
CA VAL A 88 -28.80 35.51 5.08
C VAL A 88 -28.76 33.99 5.19
N ALA A 89 -29.60 33.28 4.44
CA ALA A 89 -29.69 31.82 4.50
C ALA A 89 -28.41 31.12 4.02
N ILE A 90 -27.79 31.60 2.93
CA ILE A 90 -26.57 31.00 2.37
C ILE A 90 -25.43 30.92 3.39
N PRO A 91 -24.98 32.02 4.04
CA PRO A 91 -23.89 31.96 5.00
C PRO A 91 -24.26 31.15 6.25
N VAL A 92 -25.52 31.21 6.71
CA VAL A 92 -25.99 30.41 7.85
C VAL A 92 -25.89 28.91 7.55
N VAL A 93 -26.33 28.48 6.36
CA VAL A 93 -26.23 27.08 5.94
C VAL A 93 -24.75 26.67 5.78
N LEU A 94 -23.91 27.53 5.21
CA LEU A 94 -22.47 27.23 5.07
C LEU A 94 -21.81 27.01 6.43
N VAL A 95 -21.98 27.93 7.38
CA VAL A 95 -21.37 27.82 8.71
C VAL A 95 -21.89 26.60 9.47
N THR A 96 -23.21 26.37 9.44
CA THR A 96 -23.82 25.24 10.15
C THR A 96 -23.48 23.89 9.51
N SER A 97 -23.26 23.85 8.19
CA SER A 97 -22.82 22.63 7.49
C SER A 97 -21.41 22.21 7.90
N GLN A 98 -20.48 23.15 8.06
CA GLN A 98 -19.14 22.83 8.55
C GLN A 98 -19.17 22.28 9.97
N LEU A 99 -19.99 22.88 10.85
CA LEU A 99 -20.17 22.38 12.21
C LEU A 99 -20.80 20.98 12.22
N ALA A 100 -21.83 20.75 11.40
CA ALA A 100 -22.46 19.44 11.24
C ALA A 100 -21.47 18.39 10.76
N ILE A 101 -20.71 18.66 9.70
CA ILE A 101 -19.68 17.76 9.16
C ILE A 101 -18.65 17.42 10.25
N SER A 102 -18.19 18.41 11.01
CA SER A 102 -17.21 18.21 12.07
C SER A 102 -17.76 17.31 13.20
N LEU A 103 -19.01 17.52 13.60
CA LEU A 103 -19.69 16.69 14.60
C LEU A 103 -19.92 15.26 14.11
N VAL A 104 -20.32 15.08 12.84
CA VAL A 104 -20.49 13.75 12.26
C VAL A 104 -19.16 13.02 12.18
N ASN A 105 -18.10 13.70 11.75
CA ASN A 105 -16.76 13.11 11.69
C ASN A 105 -16.28 12.71 13.09
N TRP A 106 -16.49 13.57 14.10
CA TRP A 106 -16.17 13.25 15.50
C TRP A 106 -16.98 12.06 16.01
N LEU A 107 -18.29 12.04 15.77
CA LEU A 107 -19.14 10.92 16.14
C LEU A 107 -18.70 9.63 15.46
N ALA A 108 -18.29 9.69 14.19
CA ALA A 108 -17.76 8.55 13.46
C ALA A 108 -16.49 8.01 14.13
N THR A 109 -15.58 8.86 14.62
CA THR A 109 -14.38 8.39 15.35
C THR A 109 -14.69 7.69 16.67
N ILE A 110 -15.85 7.95 17.29
CA ILE A 110 -16.28 7.29 18.53
C ILE A 110 -17.02 5.98 18.22
N VAL A 111 -17.88 5.99 17.19
CA VAL A 111 -18.79 4.87 16.88
C VAL A 111 -18.10 3.80 16.02
N VAL A 112 -17.18 4.19 15.15
CA VAL A 112 -16.46 3.24 14.28
C VAL A 112 -15.35 2.59 15.11
N ALA A 113 -15.59 1.35 15.52
CA ALA A 113 -14.57 0.54 16.17
C ALA A 113 -13.39 0.33 15.22
N PRO A 114 -12.13 0.55 15.65
CA PRO A 114 -10.98 0.24 14.83
C PRO A 114 -10.93 -1.27 14.56
N ASN A 115 -10.86 -1.64 13.29
CA ASN A 115 -10.64 -3.03 12.91
C ASN A 115 -9.22 -3.42 13.31
N MET A 116 -9.09 -4.30 14.31
CA MET A 116 -7.79 -4.86 14.67
C MET A 116 -7.31 -5.70 13.49
N LEU A 117 -6.16 -5.34 12.93
CA LEU A 117 -5.50 -6.14 11.92
C LEU A 117 -5.15 -7.50 12.53
N PRO A 118 -5.52 -8.62 11.88
CA PRO A 118 -5.07 -9.94 12.31
C PRO A 118 -3.55 -9.94 12.39
N ARG A 119 -3.02 -10.37 13.54
CA ARG A 119 -1.60 -10.57 13.75
C ARG A 119 -1.36 -12.03 14.11
N MET A 120 -0.27 -12.59 13.58
CA MET A 120 0.21 -13.88 14.06
C MET A 120 0.84 -13.70 15.44
N ASP A 121 0.64 -14.66 16.34
CA ASP A 121 1.23 -14.62 17.67
C ASP A 121 2.61 -15.26 17.65
N TYR A 122 3.64 -14.41 17.55
CA TYR A 122 5.05 -14.78 17.70
C TYR A 122 5.66 -14.11 18.94
N SER A 123 4.87 -13.93 20.00
CA SER A 123 5.34 -13.32 21.25
C SER A 123 6.50 -14.07 21.90
N GLY A 124 6.65 -15.36 21.62
CA GLY A 124 7.79 -16.19 22.06
C GLY A 124 9.00 -16.20 21.13
N GLY A 125 9.00 -15.40 20.06
CA GLY A 125 10.00 -15.46 18.98
C GLY A 125 9.51 -16.25 17.76
N LEU A 126 10.25 -16.13 16.66
CA LEU A 126 10.00 -16.88 15.44
C LEU A 126 10.57 -18.30 15.57
N PRO A 127 9.84 -19.34 15.14
CA PRO A 127 10.43 -20.66 14.96
C PRO A 127 11.17 -20.75 13.60
N GLU A 128 12.04 -21.75 13.46
CA GLU A 128 12.92 -21.92 12.29
C GLU A 128 12.15 -22.04 10.97
N GLU A 129 10.97 -22.67 11.00
CA GLU A 129 10.14 -22.93 9.82
C GLU A 129 9.54 -21.65 9.22
N VAL A 130 9.55 -20.54 9.96
CA VAL A 130 9.02 -19.23 9.52
C VAL A 130 10.09 -18.15 9.50
N ARG A 131 11.31 -18.52 9.07
CA ARG A 131 12.39 -17.57 8.82
C ARG A 131 11.88 -16.38 8.01
N THR A 132 12.04 -15.18 8.55
CA THR A 132 11.36 -13.98 8.07
C THR A 132 12.37 -12.93 7.64
N LEU A 133 12.17 -12.38 6.45
CA LEU A 133 12.93 -11.24 5.94
C LEU A 133 12.07 -9.97 5.99
N VAL A 134 12.49 -8.99 6.78
CA VAL A 134 11.87 -7.67 6.84
C VAL A 134 12.50 -6.77 5.78
N VAL A 135 11.75 -6.54 4.70
CA VAL A 135 12.18 -5.69 3.59
C VAL A 135 11.68 -4.26 3.79
N ILE A 136 12.59 -3.30 3.84
CA ILE A 136 12.31 -1.88 3.99
C ILE A 136 12.54 -1.20 2.63
N PRO A 137 11.47 -0.82 1.92
CA PRO A 137 11.61 -0.10 0.66
C PRO A 137 12.06 1.34 0.93
N SER A 138 13.15 1.76 0.30
CA SER A 138 13.74 3.09 0.44
C SER A 138 14.27 3.62 -0.90
N MET A 139 14.71 4.88 -0.91
CA MET A 139 15.30 5.52 -2.08
C MET A 139 16.63 6.15 -1.67
N PHE A 140 17.64 6.12 -2.54
CA PHE A 140 18.93 6.76 -2.28
C PHE A 140 18.97 8.17 -2.84
N SER A 141 18.66 9.15 -1.99
CA SER A 141 18.66 10.57 -2.36
C SER A 141 20.05 11.20 -2.23
N GLY A 142 20.94 10.61 -1.43
CA GLY A 142 22.31 11.07 -1.24
C GLY A 142 23.08 10.27 -0.19
N PRO A 143 24.34 10.63 0.10
CA PRO A 143 25.18 9.87 1.03
C PRO A 143 24.65 9.85 2.47
N GLN A 144 24.17 10.99 2.98
CA GLN A 144 23.63 11.07 4.35
C GLN A 144 22.37 10.20 4.53
N ASP A 145 21.51 10.16 3.51
CA ASP A 145 20.30 9.34 3.50
C ASP A 145 20.65 7.84 3.62
N ILE A 146 21.75 7.40 3.00
CA ILE A 146 22.25 6.04 3.16
C ILE A 146 22.67 5.75 4.60
N GLU A 147 23.39 6.68 5.24
CA GLU A 147 23.79 6.55 6.64
C GLU A 147 22.57 6.44 7.55
N ASP A 148 21.62 7.36 7.40
CA ASP A 148 20.39 7.40 8.20
C ASP A 148 19.55 6.12 8.01
N LEU A 149 19.50 5.58 6.78
CA LEU A 149 18.81 4.33 6.46
C LEU A 149 19.46 3.12 7.13
N VAL A 150 20.79 3.07 7.15
CA VAL A 150 21.57 1.99 7.77
C VAL A 150 21.45 2.06 9.29
N ASP A 151 21.56 3.25 9.89
CA ASP A 151 21.37 3.45 11.33
C ASP A 151 19.95 3.05 11.75
N ALA A 152 18.94 3.43 10.96
CA ALA A 152 17.55 3.02 11.20
C ALA A 152 17.36 1.51 11.04
N LEU A 153 18.10 0.85 10.14
CA LEU A 153 18.10 -0.60 9.98
C LEU A 153 18.66 -1.29 11.22
N GLU A 154 19.78 -0.79 11.73
CA GLU A 154 20.43 -1.29 12.94
C GLU A 154 19.53 -1.14 14.16
N VAL A 155 18.91 0.03 14.37
CA VAL A 155 17.96 0.26 15.47
C VAL A 155 16.81 -0.74 15.43
N ARG A 156 16.28 -1.04 14.24
CA ARG A 156 15.18 -2.02 14.07
C ARG A 156 15.63 -3.43 14.43
N PHE A 157 16.84 -3.82 14.03
CA PHE A 157 17.43 -5.09 14.40
C PHE A 157 17.65 -5.19 15.92
N LEU A 158 18.25 -4.18 16.53
CA LEU A 158 18.51 -4.17 17.97
C LEU A 158 17.22 -4.17 18.81
N ALA A 159 16.15 -3.54 18.31
CA ALA A 159 14.84 -3.57 18.95
C ALA A 159 14.11 -4.91 18.78
N ASN A 160 14.46 -5.72 17.77
CA ASN A 160 13.79 -6.98 17.43
C ASN A 160 14.83 -8.09 17.20
N ARG A 161 15.59 -8.42 18.25
CA ARG A 161 16.62 -9.45 18.16
C ARG A 161 15.98 -10.84 18.17
N ASP A 162 15.98 -11.49 17.02
CA ASP A 162 15.53 -12.87 16.84
C ASP A 162 16.46 -13.58 15.83
N PRO A 163 16.89 -14.84 16.08
CA PRO A 163 17.80 -15.56 15.20
C PRO A 163 17.27 -15.78 13.77
N TYR A 164 15.95 -15.82 13.61
CA TYR A 164 15.29 -16.12 12.33
C TYR A 164 14.67 -14.87 11.68
N LEU A 165 14.98 -13.68 12.22
CA LEU A 165 14.56 -12.40 11.68
C LEU A 165 15.74 -11.70 11.00
N HIS A 166 15.63 -11.55 9.68
CA HIS A 166 16.61 -10.88 8.84
C HIS A 166 16.05 -9.54 8.35
N PHE A 167 16.93 -8.63 7.99
CA PHE A 167 16.56 -7.29 7.54
C PHE A 167 17.15 -6.98 6.17
N ALA A 168 16.38 -6.30 5.33
CA ALA A 168 16.85 -5.90 4.01
C ALA A 168 16.41 -4.49 3.65
N LEU A 169 17.28 -3.78 2.93
CA LEU A 169 16.92 -2.57 2.21
C LEU A 169 16.58 -2.94 0.77
N LEU A 170 15.38 -2.53 0.31
CA LEU A 170 15.01 -2.59 -1.11
C LEU A 170 15.03 -1.17 -1.67
N THR A 171 16.11 -0.82 -2.35
CA THR A 171 16.42 0.57 -2.70
C THR A 171 16.23 0.85 -4.17
N ASP A 172 15.74 2.05 -4.46
CA ASP A 172 15.67 2.63 -5.80
C ASP A 172 16.48 3.93 -5.84
N PHE A 173 16.80 4.43 -7.03
CA PHE A 173 17.23 5.80 -7.19
C PHE A 173 16.05 6.77 -7.45
N PRO A 174 16.24 8.07 -7.19
CA PRO A 174 15.31 9.12 -7.63
C PRO A 174 15.12 9.12 -9.14
N ASP A 175 13.97 9.61 -9.59
CA ASP A 175 13.62 9.69 -11.00
C ASP A 175 14.61 10.64 -11.73
N ALA A 176 15.08 10.24 -12.92
CA ALA A 176 16.12 10.95 -13.65
C ALA A 176 15.85 11.01 -15.17
N GLN A 177 16.54 11.90 -15.87
CA GLN A 177 16.48 12.00 -17.33
C GLN A 177 17.34 10.94 -18.04
N THR A 178 18.27 10.32 -17.33
CA THR A 178 19.12 9.24 -17.82
C THR A 178 18.97 8.00 -16.93
N GLU A 179 19.26 6.83 -17.49
CA GLU A 179 19.19 5.55 -16.78
C GLU A 179 20.15 5.51 -15.57
N THR A 180 21.36 6.01 -15.77
CA THR A 180 22.41 6.08 -14.76
C THR A 180 22.93 7.51 -14.66
N LEU A 181 23.21 7.95 -13.44
CA LEU A 181 23.90 9.19 -13.10
C LEU A 181 25.30 8.85 -12.57
N GLU A 182 26.25 9.77 -12.73
CA GLU A 182 27.64 9.59 -12.31
C GLU A 182 27.79 9.24 -10.82
N GLN A 183 26.86 9.74 -9.99
CA GLN A 183 26.87 9.56 -8.54
C GLN A 183 26.33 8.19 -8.10
N ASP A 184 25.53 7.52 -8.93
CA ASP A 184 24.80 6.30 -8.57
C ASP A 184 25.75 5.18 -8.10
N ALA A 185 26.85 4.96 -8.83
CA ALA A 185 27.83 3.93 -8.49
C ALA A 185 28.48 4.21 -7.12
N SER A 186 28.77 5.47 -6.82
CA SER A 186 29.38 5.87 -5.55
C SER A 186 28.42 5.67 -4.36
N LEU A 187 27.13 5.94 -4.57
CA LEU A 187 26.07 5.73 -3.58
C LEU A 187 25.88 4.24 -3.31
N LEU A 188 25.83 3.40 -4.35
CA LEU A 188 25.71 1.95 -4.17
C LEU A 188 26.92 1.35 -3.44
N LEU A 189 28.13 1.80 -3.78
CA LEU A 189 29.34 1.36 -3.09
C LEU A 189 29.36 1.81 -1.61
N LEU A 190 28.83 3.00 -1.30
CA LEU A 190 28.67 3.43 0.09
C LEU A 190 27.69 2.52 0.83
N ALA A 191 26.49 2.31 0.29
CA ALA A 191 25.47 1.47 0.90
C ALA A 191 25.96 0.04 1.14
N ARG A 192 26.63 -0.56 0.13
CA ARG A 192 27.22 -1.89 0.26
C ARG A 192 28.23 -1.96 1.41
N ARG A 193 29.19 -1.02 1.46
CA ARG A 193 30.20 -0.99 2.53
C ARG A 193 29.56 -0.86 3.92
N ARG A 194 28.47 -0.09 4.03
CA ARG A 194 27.76 0.08 5.30
C ARG A 194 27.02 -1.19 5.74
N ILE A 195 26.37 -1.89 4.81
CA ILE A 195 25.72 -3.18 5.10
C ILE A 195 26.76 -4.25 5.45
N ASP A 196 27.87 -4.32 4.71
CA ASP A 196 28.97 -5.24 5.02
C ASP A 196 29.56 -4.96 6.42
N ALA A 197 29.68 -3.68 6.81
CA ALA A 197 30.12 -3.29 8.15
C ALA A 197 29.12 -3.71 9.25
N LEU A 198 27.80 -3.61 8.99
CA LEU A 198 26.78 -4.11 9.93
C LEU A 198 26.84 -5.63 10.08
N ASN A 199 26.99 -6.38 8.99
CA ASN A 199 27.14 -7.84 9.05
C ASN A 199 28.41 -8.26 9.81
N ALA A 200 29.51 -7.51 9.65
CA ALA A 200 30.73 -7.73 10.42
C ALA A 200 30.57 -7.42 11.91
N ALA A 201 29.79 -6.38 12.27
CA ALA A 201 29.52 -6.02 13.66
C ALA A 201 28.55 -7.01 14.34
N TYR A 202 27.62 -7.59 13.58
CA TYR A 202 26.57 -8.48 14.07
C TYR A 202 26.54 -9.79 13.28
N PRO A 203 27.52 -10.69 13.48
CA PRO A 203 27.54 -11.98 12.81
C PRO A 203 26.32 -12.84 13.18
N ASP A 204 25.88 -13.66 12.24
CA ASP A 204 24.91 -14.71 12.53
C ASP A 204 25.57 -15.89 13.26
N ALA A 205 24.75 -16.74 13.90
CA ALA A 205 25.21 -17.98 14.48
C ALA A 205 25.65 -18.98 13.39
N ASP A 206 25.00 -18.91 12.22
CA ASP A 206 25.43 -19.62 11.02
C ASP A 206 26.44 -18.77 10.23
N PRO A 207 27.71 -19.22 10.08
CA PRO A 207 28.73 -18.50 9.32
C PRO A 207 28.40 -18.26 7.84
N HIS A 208 27.39 -18.94 7.30
CA HIS A 208 26.95 -18.81 5.91
C HIS A 208 25.72 -17.92 5.73
N THR A 209 25.17 -17.37 6.81
CA THR A 209 23.97 -16.53 6.77
C THR A 209 24.29 -15.11 7.23
N ASP A 210 23.94 -14.11 6.41
CA ASP A 210 23.99 -12.70 6.81
C ASP A 210 22.70 -12.24 7.50
N ARG A 211 22.78 -11.20 8.33
CA ARG A 211 21.62 -10.60 9.00
C ARG A 211 21.00 -9.45 8.20
N PHE A 212 21.83 -8.75 7.45
CA PHE A 212 21.47 -7.56 6.69
C PHE A 212 21.74 -7.75 5.20
N PHE A 213 20.75 -7.39 4.38
CA PHE A 213 20.82 -7.53 2.92
C PHE A 213 20.52 -6.22 2.21
N LEU A 214 21.09 -6.04 1.02
CA LEU A 214 20.83 -4.90 0.15
C LEU A 214 20.37 -5.40 -1.23
N PHE A 215 19.13 -5.05 -1.57
CA PHE A 215 18.54 -5.27 -2.88
C PHE A 215 18.39 -3.92 -3.56
N HIS A 216 19.08 -3.71 -4.67
CA HIS A 216 18.97 -2.47 -5.43
C HIS A 216 18.28 -2.70 -6.77
N ARG A 217 17.32 -1.83 -7.10
CA ARG A 217 16.62 -1.87 -8.38
C ARG A 217 17.10 -0.72 -9.29
N PRO A 218 17.51 -1.03 -10.53
CA PRO A 218 17.90 0.00 -11.50
C PRO A 218 16.69 0.81 -11.97
N ARG A 219 16.94 2.03 -12.47
CA ARG A 219 15.90 2.81 -13.14
C ARG A 219 15.52 2.12 -14.45
N ARG A 220 14.23 2.15 -14.81
CA ARG A 220 13.72 1.70 -16.11
C ARG A 220 13.02 2.86 -16.80
N TRP A 221 13.10 2.90 -18.12
CA TRP A 221 12.44 3.91 -18.93
C TRP A 221 10.92 3.82 -18.80
N ASN A 222 10.26 4.93 -18.45
CA ASN A 222 8.81 5.05 -18.47
C ASN A 222 8.37 5.87 -19.70
N PRO A 223 7.68 5.26 -20.69
CA PRO A 223 7.26 5.95 -21.91
C PRO A 223 6.15 6.99 -21.68
N VAL A 224 5.38 6.90 -20.58
CA VAL A 224 4.28 7.82 -20.26
C VAL A 224 4.83 9.13 -19.69
N ASP A 225 5.67 9.03 -18.66
CA ASP A 225 6.24 10.20 -17.98
C ASP A 225 7.53 10.69 -18.63
N LYS A 226 8.07 9.95 -19.60
CA LYS A 226 9.32 10.22 -20.35
C LYS A 226 10.51 10.42 -19.42
N LEU A 227 10.58 9.63 -18.35
CA LEU A 227 11.62 9.65 -17.33
C LEU A 227 12.09 8.24 -17.01
N TRP A 228 13.32 8.13 -16.53
CA TRP A 228 13.86 6.90 -15.95
C TRP A 228 13.47 6.84 -14.48
N MET A 229 12.72 5.81 -14.08
CA MET A 229 12.20 5.66 -12.71
C MET A 229 12.23 4.22 -12.22
N GLY A 230 12.17 4.03 -10.90
CA GLY A 230 12.03 2.71 -10.30
C GLY A 230 10.70 2.04 -10.67
N HIS A 231 10.72 0.72 -10.86
CA HIS A 231 9.54 -0.06 -11.30
C HIS A 231 8.36 0.05 -10.32
N GLU A 232 7.20 0.40 -10.89
CA GLU A 232 5.83 0.57 -10.37
C GLU A 232 5.60 0.74 -8.84
N ARG A 233 5.07 1.91 -8.45
CA ARG A 233 4.94 2.37 -7.07
C ARG A 233 3.68 1.87 -6.33
N LYS A 234 2.76 1.12 -6.97
CA LYS A 234 1.48 0.71 -6.35
C LYS A 234 1.18 -0.78 -6.54
N ARG A 235 1.26 -1.52 -5.43
CA ARG A 235 0.76 -2.90 -5.23
C ARG A 235 1.29 -3.97 -6.21
N GLY A 236 2.59 -4.25 -6.10
CA GLY A 236 3.25 -5.46 -6.58
C GLY A 236 4.66 -5.68 -6.02
N LYS A 237 5.11 -4.82 -5.09
CA LYS A 237 6.53 -4.58 -4.77
C LYS A 237 7.31 -5.74 -4.17
N LEU A 238 6.69 -6.70 -3.49
CA LEU A 238 7.43 -7.74 -2.76
C LEU A 238 7.67 -8.99 -3.62
N ALA A 239 6.64 -9.50 -4.30
CA ALA A 239 6.76 -10.72 -5.10
C ALA A 239 7.61 -10.52 -6.37
N GLN A 240 7.47 -9.37 -7.04
CA GLN A 240 8.22 -9.08 -8.28
C GLN A 240 9.49 -8.26 -8.02
N GLY A 241 9.56 -7.56 -6.88
CA GLY A 241 10.67 -6.65 -6.56
C GLY A 241 11.94 -7.36 -6.10
N ILE A 242 11.82 -8.51 -5.41
CA ILE A 242 12.97 -9.35 -5.08
C ILE A 242 13.52 -10.03 -6.35
N ASP A 243 12.63 -10.47 -7.23
CA ASP A 243 12.97 -11.16 -8.48
C ASP A 243 13.73 -10.27 -9.49
N THR A 244 13.40 -8.97 -9.54
CA THR A 244 14.06 -8.01 -10.44
C THR A 244 15.28 -7.31 -9.81
N ALA A 245 15.45 -7.36 -8.49
CA ALA A 245 16.56 -6.69 -7.80
C ALA A 245 17.81 -7.57 -7.79
N GLY A 246 18.96 -7.00 -8.16
CA GLY A 246 20.24 -7.68 -7.96
C GLY A 246 20.62 -7.66 -6.48
N VAL A 247 21.12 -8.79 -5.97
CA VAL A 247 21.75 -8.85 -4.64
C VAL A 247 23.12 -8.18 -4.71
N VAL A 248 23.29 -7.09 -3.97
CA VAL A 248 24.55 -6.33 -3.94
C VAL A 248 25.14 -6.39 -2.54
N GLY A 249 25.73 -7.54 -2.21
CA GLY A 249 26.29 -7.84 -0.88
C GLY A 249 25.47 -8.88 -0.12
N GLY A 250 26.16 -9.84 0.47
CA GLY A 250 25.63 -11.08 1.05
C GLY A 250 25.74 -12.27 0.09
N LEU A 251 26.29 -13.40 0.57
CA LEU A 251 26.42 -14.63 -0.22
C LEU A 251 25.04 -15.14 -0.64
N VAL A 252 24.82 -15.23 -1.95
CA VAL A 252 23.60 -15.78 -2.56
C VAL A 252 23.60 -17.31 -2.40
N GLY A 253 22.68 -17.83 -1.60
CA GLY A 253 22.05 -19.12 -1.90
C GLY A 253 20.96 -18.89 -2.95
N GLU A 254 20.96 -19.72 -4.01
CA GLU A 254 20.04 -19.65 -5.14
C GLU A 254 18.59 -19.37 -4.70
N ILE A 255 18.04 -18.26 -5.18
CA ILE A 255 16.61 -18.00 -5.11
C ILE A 255 16.00 -18.90 -6.19
N GLY A 256 15.29 -19.95 -5.76
CA GLY A 256 14.68 -20.91 -6.66
C GLY A 256 13.85 -20.22 -7.75
N GLU A 257 14.14 -20.60 -8.98
CA GLU A 257 13.52 -20.08 -10.21
C GLU A 257 11.99 -20.26 -10.13
N PHE A 258 11.27 -19.15 -10.02
CA PHE A 258 9.82 -19.12 -10.15
C PHE A 258 9.50 -18.88 -11.63
N ASP A 259 8.86 -19.87 -12.27
CA ASP A 259 8.43 -19.83 -13.67
C ASP A 259 7.82 -18.48 -14.07
N GLU A 260 8.44 -17.78 -15.03
CA GLU A 260 7.89 -16.59 -15.64
C GLU A 260 6.56 -16.94 -16.36
N PRO A 261 5.49 -16.14 -16.20
CA PRO A 261 4.34 -16.25 -17.09
C PRO A 261 4.71 -15.77 -18.49
N GLU A 262 4.46 -16.65 -19.47
CA GLU A 262 4.64 -16.61 -20.95
C GLU A 262 4.31 -15.27 -21.68
N SER A 263 3.79 -14.27 -20.97
CA SER A 263 3.42 -12.96 -21.52
C SER A 263 4.58 -11.97 -21.72
N VAL A 264 5.74 -12.16 -21.08
CA VAL A 264 6.87 -11.22 -21.16
C VAL A 264 7.70 -11.41 -22.44
N GLU A 265 7.83 -12.65 -22.92
CA GLU A 265 8.57 -12.95 -24.15
C GLU A 265 7.87 -12.37 -25.39
N THR A 266 6.52 -12.35 -25.35
CA THR A 266 5.70 -11.75 -26.42
C THR A 266 5.91 -10.23 -26.51
N ALA A 267 6.07 -9.54 -25.38
CA ALA A 267 6.33 -8.09 -25.35
C ALA A 267 7.75 -7.71 -25.81
N ARG A 268 8.76 -8.57 -25.54
CA ARG A 268 10.14 -8.40 -26.05
C ARG A 268 10.22 -8.59 -27.58
N ALA A 269 9.43 -9.50 -28.13
CA ALA A 269 9.35 -9.74 -29.57
C ALA A 269 8.68 -8.57 -30.34
N GLU A 270 7.70 -7.89 -29.74
CA GLU A 270 7.04 -6.72 -30.37
C GLU A 270 7.91 -5.46 -30.31
N ALA A 271 8.59 -5.19 -29.19
CA ALA A 271 9.48 -4.02 -29.07
C ALA A 271 10.65 -4.05 -30.08
N THR A 272 11.18 -5.25 -30.38
CA THR A 272 12.27 -5.42 -31.35
C THR A 272 11.80 -5.23 -32.80
N ARG A 273 10.51 -5.47 -33.10
CA ARG A 273 9.93 -5.22 -34.43
C ARG A 273 9.66 -3.74 -34.70
N GLU A 274 9.25 -2.98 -33.68
CA GLU A 274 8.99 -1.54 -33.85
C GLU A 274 10.28 -0.74 -34.04
N THR A 275 11.38 -1.10 -33.36
CA THR A 275 12.68 -0.42 -33.56
C THR A 275 13.32 -0.71 -34.93
N GLY A 276 13.04 -1.87 -35.52
CA GLY A 276 13.53 -2.22 -36.86
C GLY A 276 12.78 -1.55 -38.02
N ALA A 277 11.53 -1.11 -37.80
CA ALA A 277 10.71 -0.50 -38.84
C ALA A 277 11.01 0.99 -39.06
N GLU A 278 11.47 1.72 -38.04
CA GLU A 278 11.81 3.15 -38.17
C GLU A 278 13.18 3.42 -38.84
N GLN A 279 14.09 2.45 -38.87
CA GLN A 279 15.40 2.61 -39.54
C GLN A 279 15.40 2.27 -41.03
N GLY A 280 14.26 1.83 -41.60
CA GLY A 280 14.16 1.40 -43.01
C GLY A 280 13.66 2.46 -44.00
N ILE A 281 13.26 3.66 -43.55
CA ILE A 281 12.55 4.64 -44.41
C ILE A 281 13.40 5.88 -44.79
N THR A 282 14.58 6.08 -44.21
CA THR A 282 15.51 7.17 -44.57
C THR A 282 16.69 6.68 -45.43
N GLY A 283 16.37 6.19 -46.64
CA GLY A 283 17.38 5.65 -47.57
C GLY A 283 16.97 5.65 -49.02
N ARG A 284 16.34 6.73 -49.53
CA ARG A 284 16.17 6.96 -50.97
C ARG A 284 16.03 8.45 -51.26
N GLY A 285 17.09 9.06 -51.79
CA GLY A 285 17.03 10.42 -52.35
C GLY A 285 18.32 11.23 -52.24
N ALA A 286 19.35 10.83 -53.01
CA ALA A 286 20.32 11.67 -53.72
C ALA A 286 21.45 10.79 -54.23
#